data_AF-A0A3N2DB65-F1
#
_entry.id   AF-A0A3N2DB65-F1
#
_cell.length_a   1.000
_cell.length_b   1.000
_cell.length_c   1.000
_cell.angle_alpha   90.00
_cell.angle_beta   90.00
_cell.angle_gamma   90.00
#
_symmetry.space_group_name_H-M   'P 1'
#
loop_
_entity.id
_entity.type
_entity.pdbx_description
1 polymer ?
#
loop_
_entity_poly.entity_id
_entity_poly.type
_entity_poly.pdbx_seq_one_letter_code
_entity_poly.pdbx_strand_id
1 'polypeptide(L)'
;MLADMTSPEPGAGSPTPEELTGAPSTNGAPDPLAAASTASPRRVPEHVPDSPNLPDPTPNPSAEGLRTAASSADVRRWRGYLTAERAEAAVYRDLASRREGEERDILLALAEAEKRHERHWLDLLGPAGAKPTRLPIRTRVLGWFARRFGSVFVLALVQRAETRSEYATERDATPQMVADERIHAEVVRTLAARGRASMSGGFRAAVFGMNDGLVSNLALVLGIGATGVAPGVVLVTGLAGLLAGALSMGAGEYVSVRSQRELLEASTPDPLARTMYPHLDIDDNELALVYRARGESPQDARIHAERSIRNYRPDAVQPRHLTGEYEEIGSPWTAAFSSFGLFAAGAIIPVLPYLFGMSGLPAVFLAAGLVGVALLVTGGIVGILSGGPPLRRGLRQLAIGWGAAAVTYLLGLAFGTTVT
;
A
#
# COMPACT_ATOMS: atom_id res chain seq x y z
N MET A 1 -50.53 -51.79 -13.95
CA MET A 1 -51.26 -51.85 -12.67
C MET A 1 -51.33 -50.41 -12.17
N LEU A 2 -52.55 -49.85 -12.16
CA LEU A 2 -52.93 -48.52 -11.64
C LEU A 2 -52.53 -48.38 -10.14
N ALA A 3 -52.49 -47.24 -9.43
CA ALA A 3 -53.14 -45.91 -9.45
C ALA A 3 -52.26 -44.98 -8.52
N ASP A 4 -52.01 -43.68 -8.71
CA ASP A 4 -52.85 -42.46 -8.75
C ASP A 4 -52.97 -41.67 -7.41
N MET A 5 -52.93 -40.32 -7.53
CA MET A 5 -53.39 -39.24 -6.61
C MET A 5 -52.58 -38.93 -5.30
N THR A 6 -52.37 -37.69 -4.80
CA THR A 6 -52.91 -36.33 -5.06
C THR A 6 -52.11 -35.27 -4.25
N SER A 7 -51.97 -34.03 -4.76
CA SER A 7 -51.60 -32.81 -4.00
C SER A 7 -52.82 -32.18 -3.27
N PRO A 8 -52.65 -31.23 -2.33
CA PRO A 8 -52.84 -29.79 -2.66
C PRO A 8 -52.00 -28.74 -1.87
N GLU A 9 -51.91 -27.52 -2.43
CA GLU A 9 -51.44 -26.23 -1.84
C GLU A 9 -52.58 -25.45 -1.10
N PRO A 10 -52.49 -24.14 -0.74
CA PRO A 10 -51.56 -23.40 0.16
C PRO A 10 -52.31 -22.55 1.24
N GLY A 11 -51.58 -21.85 2.14
CA GLY A 11 -52.17 -20.94 3.14
C GLY A 11 -51.35 -19.67 3.42
N ALA A 12 -51.92 -18.52 3.07
CA ALA A 12 -51.40 -17.17 3.28
C ALA A 12 -51.71 -16.60 4.68
N GLY A 13 -50.91 -15.62 5.15
CA GLY A 13 -51.25 -14.79 6.31
C GLY A 13 -50.17 -13.78 6.71
N SER A 14 -50.24 -12.56 6.19
CA SER A 14 -49.47 -11.37 6.60
C SER A 14 -49.93 -10.85 7.98
N PRO A 15 -49.05 -10.27 8.84
CA PRO A 15 -49.48 -9.48 9.98
C PRO A 15 -49.54 -7.96 9.66
N THR A 16 -50.61 -7.32 10.13
CA THR A 16 -50.88 -5.87 10.05
C THR A 16 -50.24 -5.08 11.22
N PRO A 17 -50.06 -3.75 11.09
CA PRO A 17 -49.45 -2.89 12.12
C PRO A 17 -50.48 -2.08 12.91
N GLU A 18 -50.46 -2.13 14.25
CA GLU A 18 -50.87 -1.04 15.18
C GLU A 18 -50.95 -1.58 16.63
N GLU A 19 -50.07 -1.10 17.51
CA GLU A 19 -50.39 -0.69 18.90
C GLU A 19 -49.09 -0.29 19.61
N LEU A 20 -48.94 1.00 19.96
CA LEU A 20 -48.47 1.50 21.26
C LEU A 20 -48.20 3.01 21.19
N THR A 21 -49.25 3.78 21.52
CA THR A 21 -49.15 5.19 21.92
C THR A 21 -48.95 5.30 23.44
N GLY A 22 -48.03 6.16 23.91
CA GLY A 22 -48.02 6.62 25.32
C GLY A 22 -46.70 7.25 25.82
N ALA A 23 -46.61 8.59 25.74
CA ALA A 23 -45.49 9.44 26.19
C ALA A 23 -45.38 9.57 27.75
N PRO A 24 -44.35 10.25 28.35
CA PRO A 24 -44.23 11.73 28.29
C PRO A 24 -42.81 12.35 28.29
N SER A 25 -42.79 13.58 27.76
CA SER A 25 -41.85 14.71 27.92
C SER A 25 -40.93 14.77 29.17
N THR A 26 -39.63 15.01 28.95
CA THR A 26 -38.80 15.88 29.80
C THR A 26 -37.86 16.78 28.97
N ASN A 27 -37.75 18.04 29.42
CA ASN A 27 -37.02 19.16 28.85
C ASN A 27 -35.47 19.05 28.92
N GLY A 28 -34.81 19.53 27.85
CA GLY A 28 -33.80 20.61 27.99
C GLY A 28 -32.31 20.26 28.02
N ALA A 29 -31.66 20.17 26.85
CA ALA A 29 -30.26 20.59 26.63
C ALA A 29 -30.04 20.92 25.13
N PRO A 30 -29.38 22.04 24.76
CA PRO A 30 -29.17 22.40 23.36
C PRO A 30 -27.98 21.63 22.73
N ASP A 31 -28.20 21.17 21.50
CA ASP A 31 -27.25 20.45 20.64
C ASP A 31 -26.19 21.41 20.05
N PRO A 32 -24.86 21.16 20.14
CA PRO A 32 -23.82 22.16 19.82
C PRO A 32 -23.45 22.29 18.33
N LEU A 33 -24.31 21.88 17.40
CA LEU A 33 -24.02 21.83 15.95
C LEU A 33 -24.78 22.84 15.07
N ALA A 34 -25.52 23.78 15.67
CA ALA A 34 -26.28 24.81 14.94
C ALA A 34 -25.48 26.07 14.52
N ALA A 35 -24.16 25.96 14.31
CA ALA A 35 -23.32 27.09 13.92
C ALA A 35 -22.23 26.74 12.87
N ALA A 36 -22.61 26.10 11.77
CA ALA A 36 -21.76 26.00 10.57
C ALA A 36 -22.56 25.71 9.28
N SER A 37 -23.56 26.52 8.95
CA SER A 37 -24.18 26.49 7.60
C SER A 37 -24.39 27.91 7.08
N THR A 38 -23.36 28.44 6.41
CA THR A 38 -23.44 29.45 5.35
C THR A 38 -22.06 29.59 4.68
N ALA A 39 -21.77 28.76 3.66
CA ALA A 39 -20.64 29.01 2.76
C ALA A 39 -20.96 28.57 1.33
N SER A 40 -21.26 29.55 0.47
CA SER A 40 -21.37 29.43 -0.98
C SER A 40 -20.04 29.03 -1.65
N PRO A 41 -20.06 28.46 -2.88
CA PRO A 41 -18.85 28.02 -3.57
C PRO A 41 -17.99 29.22 -3.99
N ARG A 42 -16.80 29.36 -3.39
CA ARG A 42 -15.82 30.39 -3.77
C ARG A 42 -15.25 30.08 -5.16
N ARG A 43 -15.41 31.03 -6.09
CA ARG A 43 -14.61 31.15 -7.32
C ARG A 43 -13.12 31.18 -6.97
N VAL A 44 -12.30 30.48 -7.77
CA VAL A 44 -10.84 30.62 -7.78
C VAL A 44 -10.49 32.09 -8.10
N PRO A 45 -9.71 32.80 -7.26
CA PRO A 45 -9.29 34.16 -7.57
C PRO A 45 -8.15 34.13 -8.60
N GLU A 46 -8.31 34.86 -9.70
CA GLU A 46 -7.31 35.07 -10.76
C GLU A 46 -6.20 36.07 -10.35
N HIS A 47 -5.94 36.21 -9.04
CA HIS A 47 -4.94 37.10 -8.49
C HIS A 47 -4.40 36.53 -7.18
N VAL A 48 -3.15 36.04 -7.22
CA VAL A 48 -2.37 35.77 -6.01
C VAL A 48 -2.14 37.11 -5.32
N PRO A 49 -2.61 37.34 -4.09
CA PRO A 49 -2.30 38.57 -3.38
C PRO A 49 -0.82 38.58 -3.07
N ASP A 50 -0.14 39.68 -3.39
CA ASP A 50 1.18 39.96 -2.84
C ASP A 50 1.13 39.76 -1.32
N SER A 51 2.03 38.91 -0.82
CA SER A 51 2.22 38.68 0.62
C SER A 51 2.19 40.01 1.37
N PRO A 52 1.55 40.09 2.55
CA PRO A 52 1.65 41.30 3.36
C PRO A 52 3.12 41.59 3.58
N ASN A 53 3.54 42.76 3.12
CA ASN A 53 4.89 43.29 3.28
C ASN A 53 5.10 43.52 4.79
N LEU A 54 5.38 42.45 5.52
CA LEU A 54 5.95 42.52 6.85
C LEU A 54 7.22 43.34 6.69
N PRO A 55 7.39 44.44 7.45
CA PRO A 55 8.65 45.16 7.41
C PRO A 55 9.76 44.15 7.68
N ASP A 56 10.79 44.16 6.81
CA ASP A 56 12.01 43.41 7.05
C ASP A 56 12.39 43.61 8.52
N PRO A 57 12.65 42.54 9.29
CA PRO A 57 13.11 42.71 10.65
C PRO A 57 14.37 43.55 10.56
N THR A 58 14.30 44.78 11.05
CA THR A 58 15.45 45.67 11.13
C THR A 58 16.56 44.87 11.80
N PRO A 59 17.75 44.73 11.17
CA PRO A 59 18.81 43.91 11.73
C PRO A 59 19.11 44.46 13.11
N ASN A 60 18.78 43.69 14.14
CA ASN A 60 19.07 44.05 15.51
C ASN A 60 20.60 44.15 15.62
N PRO A 61 21.20 45.35 15.80
CA PRO A 61 22.65 45.50 15.77
C PRO A 61 23.36 44.79 16.93
N SER A 62 22.61 44.27 17.90
CA SER A 62 23.12 43.45 19.00
C SER A 62 23.13 41.93 18.73
N ALA A 63 22.61 41.46 17.59
CA ALA A 63 22.72 40.05 17.16
C ALA A 63 23.91 39.78 16.19
N GLU A 64 24.62 40.83 15.76
CA GLU A 64 25.77 40.71 14.85
C GLU A 64 27.10 40.40 15.57
N GLY A 65 27.13 40.48 16.91
CA GLY A 65 28.35 40.53 17.71
C GLY A 65 28.92 39.22 18.27
N LEU A 66 28.32 38.05 18.02
CA LEU A 66 28.80 36.76 18.58
C LEU A 66 28.68 35.56 17.61
N ARG A 67 28.96 35.74 16.30
CA ARG A 67 29.30 34.57 15.46
C ARG A 67 30.76 34.18 15.71
N THR A 68 30.98 33.40 16.76
CA THR A 68 32.24 32.67 16.98
C THR A 68 32.62 31.95 15.69
N ALA A 69 33.86 32.11 15.21
CA ALA A 69 34.33 31.47 14.00
C ALA A 69 34.00 29.97 14.02
N ALA A 70 33.31 29.49 12.98
CA ALA A 70 32.79 28.12 12.91
C ALA A 70 33.89 27.09 13.19
N SER A 71 33.64 26.17 14.13
CA SER A 71 34.64 25.16 14.47
C SER A 71 34.80 24.14 13.33
N SER A 72 35.94 23.42 13.31
CA SER A 72 36.13 22.33 12.34
C SER A 72 35.07 21.22 12.47
N ALA A 73 34.46 21.06 13.64
CA ALA A 73 33.36 20.13 13.87
C ALA A 73 32.05 20.62 13.23
N ASP A 74 31.74 21.91 13.35
CA ASP A 74 30.58 22.52 12.70
C ASP A 74 30.68 22.43 11.17
N VAL A 75 31.86 22.74 10.60
CA VAL A 75 32.11 22.59 9.14
C VAL A 75 31.94 21.14 8.67
N ARG A 76 32.35 20.14 9.47
CA ARG A 76 32.12 18.72 9.14
C ARG A 76 30.62 18.37 9.20
N ARG A 77 29.90 18.88 10.21
CA ARG A 77 28.45 18.65 10.39
C ARG A 77 27.64 19.26 9.25
N TRP A 78 27.85 20.54 8.94
CA TRP A 78 27.18 21.23 7.83
C TRP A 78 27.48 20.60 6.46
N ARG A 79 28.69 20.09 6.21
CA ARG A 79 28.99 19.29 4.99
C ARG A 79 28.18 17.98 4.94
N GLY A 80 27.96 17.35 6.09
CA GLY A 80 27.06 16.20 6.24
C GLY A 80 25.63 16.55 5.82
N TYR A 81 25.06 17.60 6.39
CA TYR A 81 23.71 18.09 6.01
C TYR A 81 23.63 18.48 4.53
N LEU A 82 24.56 19.30 4.02
CA LEU A 82 24.62 19.65 2.58
C LEU A 82 24.66 18.41 1.66
N THR A 83 25.40 17.37 2.05
CA THR A 83 25.45 16.11 1.30
C THR A 83 24.13 15.35 1.39
N ALA A 84 23.44 15.41 2.54
CA ALA A 84 22.13 14.83 2.73
C ALA A 84 21.08 15.53 1.84
N GLU A 85 20.91 16.85 1.94
CA GLU A 85 19.95 17.65 1.16
C GLU A 85 20.08 17.39 -0.35
N ARG A 86 21.31 17.42 -0.88
CA ARG A 86 21.57 17.13 -2.30
C ARG A 86 21.14 15.72 -2.70
N ALA A 87 21.33 14.75 -1.81
CA ALA A 87 20.91 13.37 -2.06
C ALA A 87 19.39 13.18 -1.98
N GLU A 88 18.67 13.87 -1.08
CA GLU A 88 17.19 13.90 -1.06
C GLU A 88 16.65 14.46 -2.36
N ALA A 89 17.11 15.66 -2.76
CA ALA A 89 16.67 16.35 -3.97
C ALA A 89 16.90 15.51 -5.23
N ALA A 90 18.00 14.75 -5.29
CA ALA A 90 18.26 13.81 -6.37
C ALA A 90 17.26 12.64 -6.38
N VAL A 91 16.91 12.08 -5.21
CA VAL A 91 15.91 11.00 -5.11
C VAL A 91 14.52 11.48 -5.51
N TYR A 92 14.08 12.66 -5.04
CA TYR A 92 12.78 13.22 -5.45
C TYR A 92 12.70 13.47 -6.96
N ARG A 93 13.77 13.98 -7.59
CA ARG A 93 13.81 14.17 -9.06
C ARG A 93 13.80 12.84 -9.83
N ASP A 94 14.53 11.82 -9.36
CA ASP A 94 14.51 10.49 -9.99
C ASP A 94 13.10 9.88 -9.93
N LEU A 95 12.41 10.00 -8.80
CA LEU A 95 11.03 9.53 -8.67
C LEU A 95 10.06 10.34 -9.53
N ALA A 96 10.15 11.67 -9.53
CA ALA A 96 9.33 12.54 -10.36
C ALA A 96 9.47 12.24 -11.86
N SER A 97 10.65 11.83 -12.34
CA SER A 97 10.87 11.46 -13.74
C SER A 97 10.05 10.26 -14.22
N ARG A 98 9.50 9.46 -13.28
CA ARG A 98 8.72 8.25 -13.56
C ARG A 98 7.24 8.39 -13.15
N ARG A 99 6.76 9.62 -12.96
CA ARG A 99 5.40 9.94 -12.55
C ARG A 99 4.77 10.96 -13.49
N GLU A 100 3.45 10.98 -13.51
CA GLU A 100 2.65 11.93 -14.28
C GLU A 100 1.64 12.61 -13.35
N GLY A 101 1.12 13.77 -13.76
CA GLY A 101 0.12 14.54 -13.01
C GLY A 101 0.59 15.01 -11.63
N GLU A 102 -0.36 15.10 -10.69
CA GLU A 102 -0.20 15.72 -9.37
C GLU A 102 0.95 15.13 -8.54
N GLU A 103 1.17 13.81 -8.59
CA GLU A 103 2.26 13.16 -7.81
C GLU A 103 3.65 13.58 -8.30
N ARG A 104 3.83 13.84 -9.61
CA ARG A 104 5.08 14.38 -10.15
C ARG A 104 5.33 15.79 -9.63
N ASP A 105 4.29 16.62 -9.61
CA ASP A 105 4.39 18.02 -9.21
C ASP A 105 4.71 18.14 -7.71
N ILE A 106 4.10 17.31 -6.87
CA ILE A 106 4.43 17.24 -5.43
C ILE A 106 5.90 16.85 -5.22
N LEU A 107 6.40 15.81 -5.92
CA LEU A 107 7.80 15.38 -5.81
C LEU A 107 8.79 16.45 -6.30
N LEU A 108 8.46 17.19 -7.37
CA LEU A 108 9.28 18.32 -7.83
C LEU A 108 9.27 19.49 -6.84
N ALA A 109 8.12 19.79 -6.24
CA ALA A 109 8.00 20.83 -5.21
C ALA A 109 8.86 20.49 -3.98
N LEU A 110 8.84 19.22 -3.51
CA LEU A 110 9.75 18.74 -2.47
C LEU A 110 11.22 18.89 -2.89
N ALA A 111 11.59 18.48 -4.11
CA ALA A 111 12.97 18.64 -4.62
C ALA A 111 13.44 20.10 -4.76
N GLU A 112 12.51 21.06 -4.87
CA GLU A 112 12.82 22.50 -4.88
C GLU A 112 12.92 23.06 -3.45
N ALA A 113 12.10 22.58 -2.51
CA ALA A 113 12.22 22.92 -1.09
C ALA A 113 13.61 22.55 -0.54
N GLU A 114 14.12 21.37 -0.90
CA GLU A 114 15.47 20.90 -0.58
C GLU A 114 16.58 21.85 -1.05
N LYS A 115 16.40 22.56 -2.18
CA LYS A 115 17.38 23.57 -2.62
C LYS A 115 17.46 24.77 -1.67
N ARG A 116 16.37 25.13 -0.99
CA ARG A 116 16.38 26.22 0.01
C ARG A 116 17.24 25.83 1.21
N HIS A 117 17.12 24.58 1.67
CA HIS A 117 17.96 24.03 2.72
C HIS A 117 19.43 23.93 2.28
N GLU A 118 19.71 23.49 1.05
CA GLU A 118 21.07 23.51 0.48
C GLU A 118 21.71 24.90 0.54
N ARG A 119 20.96 25.96 0.17
CA ARG A 119 21.45 27.35 0.22
C ARG A 119 21.83 27.75 1.65
N HIS A 120 20.97 27.48 2.64
CA HIS A 120 21.26 27.75 4.05
C HIS A 120 22.60 27.13 4.51
N TRP A 121 22.85 25.86 4.19
CA TRP A 121 24.12 25.20 4.55
C TRP A 121 25.32 25.72 3.77
N LEU A 122 25.14 26.11 2.50
CA LEU A 122 26.19 26.77 1.70
C LEU A 122 26.56 28.14 2.29
N ASP A 123 25.57 28.92 2.74
CA ASP A 123 25.77 30.24 3.34
C ASP A 123 26.55 30.13 4.66
N LEU A 124 26.26 29.11 5.48
CA LEU A 124 27.05 28.80 6.69
C LEU A 124 28.47 28.31 6.37
N LEU A 125 28.66 27.53 5.30
CA LEU A 125 29.97 26.99 4.91
C LEU A 125 30.91 28.03 4.28
N GLY A 126 30.36 29.05 3.61
CA GLY A 126 31.12 30.14 2.99
C GLY A 126 32.29 29.65 2.11
N PRO A 127 33.47 30.31 2.15
CA PRO A 127 34.64 29.93 1.36
C PRO A 127 35.24 28.56 1.70
N ALA A 128 34.88 27.95 2.84
CA ALA A 128 35.46 26.69 3.30
C ALA A 128 35.07 25.47 2.43
N GLY A 129 34.18 25.66 1.45
CA GLY A 129 34.10 24.82 0.28
C GLY A 129 33.16 23.62 0.42
N ALA A 130 32.28 23.52 -0.57
CA ALA A 130 31.37 22.42 -0.86
C ALA A 130 32.09 21.15 -1.36
N LYS A 131 33.19 20.73 -0.72
CA LYS A 131 33.84 19.43 -1.03
C LYS A 131 32.82 18.33 -0.68
N PRO A 132 32.31 17.57 -1.66
CA PRO A 132 31.27 16.59 -1.40
C PRO A 132 31.81 15.47 -0.53
N THR A 133 31.11 15.18 0.57
CA THR A 133 31.38 13.97 1.37
C THR A 133 30.87 12.75 0.61
N ARG A 134 31.51 11.57 0.79
CA ARG A 134 31.02 10.34 0.15
C ARG A 134 29.59 10.04 0.65
N LEU A 135 28.66 9.82 -0.28
CA LEU A 135 27.29 9.40 0.06
C LEU A 135 27.31 8.14 0.97
N PRO A 136 26.56 8.11 2.08
CA PRO A 136 26.47 6.94 2.94
C PRO A 136 26.04 5.69 2.16
N ILE A 137 26.57 4.52 2.56
CA ILE A 137 26.25 3.22 1.92
C ILE A 137 24.73 2.98 1.94
N ARG A 138 24.05 3.35 3.03
CA ARG A 138 22.59 3.28 3.17
C ARG A 138 21.85 4.03 2.06
N THR A 139 22.32 5.23 1.67
CA THR A 139 21.74 6.05 0.59
C THR A 139 21.95 5.41 -0.80
N ARG A 140 23.08 4.71 -1.02
CA ARG A 140 23.33 3.98 -2.28
C ARG A 140 22.44 2.75 -2.43
N VAL A 141 22.25 2.00 -1.36
CA VAL A 141 21.34 0.85 -1.31
C VAL A 141 19.91 1.32 -1.59
N LEU A 142 19.47 2.41 -0.92
CA LEU A 142 18.18 3.05 -1.17
C LEU A 142 18.00 3.47 -2.64
N GLY A 143 18.97 4.16 -3.23
CA GLY A 143 18.94 4.57 -4.63
C GLY A 143 18.98 3.40 -5.62
N TRP A 144 19.54 2.25 -5.26
CA TRP A 144 19.46 1.03 -6.08
C TRP A 144 18.04 0.44 -6.05
N PHE A 145 17.43 0.31 -4.86
CA PHE A 145 16.06 -0.19 -4.74
C PHE A 145 15.04 0.78 -5.36
N ALA A 146 15.15 2.09 -5.15
CA ALA A 146 14.29 3.09 -5.77
C ALA A 146 14.36 3.07 -7.32
N ARG A 147 15.52 2.78 -7.89
CA ARG A 147 15.69 2.59 -9.34
C ARG A 147 15.05 1.30 -9.87
N ARG A 148 14.99 0.24 -9.07
CA ARG A 148 14.54 -1.09 -9.51
C ARG A 148 13.06 -1.38 -9.24
N PHE A 149 12.46 -0.75 -8.22
CA PHE A 149 11.12 -1.08 -7.72
C PHE A 149 10.08 0.07 -7.79
N GLY A 150 10.40 1.22 -8.37
CA GLY A 150 9.41 2.26 -8.69
C GLY A 150 8.65 2.87 -7.49
N SER A 151 7.37 3.19 -7.70
CA SER A 151 6.42 3.84 -6.75
C SER A 151 6.38 3.27 -5.34
N VAL A 152 6.78 2.02 -5.22
CA VAL A 152 6.79 1.18 -4.04
C VAL A 152 7.80 1.64 -2.99
N PHE A 153 8.79 2.45 -3.39
CA PHE A 153 9.93 2.83 -2.54
C PHE A 153 9.84 4.22 -1.90
N VAL A 154 8.67 4.86 -1.92
CA VAL A 154 8.39 6.07 -1.11
C VAL A 154 8.56 5.80 0.39
N LEU A 155 8.45 4.54 0.83
CA LEU A 155 8.69 4.17 2.23
C LEU A 155 10.14 4.32 2.70
N ALA A 156 11.09 4.20 1.77
CA ALA A 156 12.48 4.47 2.09
C ALA A 156 12.76 5.97 2.27
N LEU A 157 11.97 6.83 1.60
CA LEU A 157 11.90 8.26 1.92
C LEU A 157 11.28 8.48 3.31
N VAL A 158 10.21 7.75 3.69
CA VAL A 158 9.64 7.84 5.07
C VAL A 158 10.69 7.53 6.14
N GLN A 159 11.45 6.44 6.00
CA GLN A 159 12.52 6.10 6.96
C GLN A 159 13.66 7.14 7.01
N ARG A 160 13.84 7.94 5.94
CA ARG A 160 14.84 9.00 5.86
C ARG A 160 14.30 10.32 6.42
N ALA A 161 13.01 10.60 6.23
CA ALA A 161 12.30 11.72 6.85
C ALA A 161 12.20 11.55 8.38
N GLU A 162 12.01 10.33 8.89
CA GLU A 162 12.05 10.07 10.34
C GLU A 162 13.43 10.36 10.96
N THR A 163 14.51 10.05 10.23
CA THR A 163 15.88 10.41 10.67
C THR A 163 16.16 11.91 10.55
N ARG A 164 15.49 12.64 9.65
CA ARG A 164 15.59 14.11 9.56
C ARG A 164 14.83 14.87 10.67
N SER A 165 13.95 14.22 11.46
CA SER A 165 13.36 14.84 12.66
C SER A 165 14.40 15.29 13.72
N GLU A 166 15.64 14.80 13.62
CA GLU A 166 16.81 15.30 14.36
C GLU A 166 17.11 16.80 14.12
N TYR A 167 16.59 17.43 13.06
CA TYR A 167 16.71 18.89 12.86
C TYR A 167 16.06 19.71 13.99
N ALA A 168 15.10 19.14 14.73
CA ALA A 168 14.52 19.79 15.90
C ALA A 168 15.55 20.03 17.03
N THR A 169 16.70 19.35 16.99
CA THR A 169 17.79 19.48 17.96
C THR A 169 19.05 20.16 17.39
N GLU A 170 19.07 20.52 16.10
CA GLU A 170 20.23 21.16 15.48
C GLU A 170 20.23 22.67 15.74
N ARG A 171 21.28 23.17 16.39
CA ARG A 171 21.42 24.59 16.78
C ARG A 171 21.40 25.53 15.58
N ASP A 172 22.01 25.10 14.48
CA ASP A 172 22.20 25.96 13.29
C ASP A 172 21.07 25.81 12.25
N ALA A 173 19.98 25.07 12.56
CA ALA A 173 18.80 24.94 11.70
C ALA A 173 17.79 26.06 11.96
N THR A 174 17.14 26.57 10.90
CA THR A 174 16.15 27.65 11.05
C THR A 174 14.79 27.10 11.48
N PRO A 175 13.93 27.88 12.18
CA PRO A 175 12.57 27.46 12.50
C PRO A 175 11.75 27.04 11.28
N GLN A 176 11.96 27.70 10.14
CA GLN A 176 11.33 27.33 8.87
C GLN A 176 11.80 25.96 8.36
N MET A 177 13.09 25.64 8.45
CA MET A 177 13.60 24.31 8.06
C MET A 177 13.02 23.19 8.92
N VAL A 178 12.85 23.42 10.22
CA VAL A 178 12.22 22.46 11.13
C VAL A 178 10.74 22.24 10.77
N ALA A 179 10.02 23.29 10.38
CA ALA A 179 8.64 23.21 9.92
C ALA A 179 8.53 22.50 8.55
N ASP A 180 9.31 22.94 7.56
CA ASP A 180 9.39 22.34 6.22
C ASP A 180 9.67 20.84 6.34
N GLU A 181 10.59 20.41 7.21
CA GLU A 181 10.91 18.98 7.40
C GLU A 181 9.74 18.15 7.94
N ARG A 182 8.96 18.68 8.90
CA ARG A 182 7.77 17.98 9.42
C ARG A 182 6.70 17.81 8.34
N ILE A 183 6.48 18.84 7.54
CA ILE A 183 5.53 18.78 6.42
C ILE A 183 6.05 17.86 5.30
N HIS A 184 7.35 17.88 4.99
CA HIS A 184 7.96 16.93 4.05
C HIS A 184 7.74 15.49 4.51
N ALA A 185 7.95 15.19 5.80
CA ALA A 185 7.69 13.86 6.34
C ALA A 185 6.22 13.44 6.16
N GLU A 186 5.26 14.34 6.40
CA GLU A 186 3.83 14.04 6.27
C GLU A 186 3.39 13.85 4.82
N VAL A 187 3.85 14.71 3.90
CA VAL A 187 3.61 14.57 2.45
C VAL A 187 4.17 13.24 1.95
N VAL A 188 5.39 12.87 2.37
CA VAL A 188 6.02 11.59 2.00
C VAL A 188 5.26 10.39 2.60
N ARG A 189 4.79 10.48 3.86
CA ARG A 189 3.92 9.46 4.48
C ARG A 189 2.62 9.28 3.71
N THR A 190 1.99 10.37 3.27
CA THR A 190 0.74 10.38 2.50
C THR A 190 0.93 9.77 1.11
N LEU A 191 1.96 10.20 0.36
CA LEU A 191 2.33 9.60 -0.93
C LEU A 191 2.64 8.09 -0.77
N ALA A 192 3.28 7.69 0.33
CA ALA A 192 3.54 6.27 0.60
C ALA A 192 2.28 5.49 1.00
N ALA A 193 1.32 6.10 1.70
CA ALA A 193 0.04 5.48 2.01
C ALA A 193 -0.78 5.27 0.73
N ARG A 194 -0.89 6.28 -0.12
CA ARG A 194 -1.56 6.19 -1.44
C ARG A 194 -0.90 5.14 -2.34
N GLY A 195 0.43 5.14 -2.43
CA GLY A 195 1.19 4.12 -3.17
C GLY A 195 1.05 2.71 -2.61
N ARG A 196 0.81 2.54 -1.30
CA ARG A 196 0.52 1.22 -0.69
C ARG A 196 -0.89 0.75 -1.00
N ALA A 197 -1.88 1.65 -0.96
CA ALA A 197 -3.27 1.34 -1.29
C ALA A 197 -3.39 0.79 -2.73
N SER A 198 -2.84 1.51 -3.71
CA SER A 198 -2.85 1.09 -5.14
C SER A 198 -2.05 -0.19 -5.43
N MET A 199 -1.15 -0.58 -4.52
CA MET A 199 -0.33 -1.79 -4.62
C MET A 199 -0.90 -3.02 -3.89
N SER A 200 -1.90 -2.82 -3.03
CA SER A 200 -2.21 -3.76 -1.94
C SER A 200 -2.81 -5.09 -2.40
N GLY A 201 -3.36 -5.15 -3.62
CA GLY A 201 -3.81 -6.38 -4.28
C GLY A 201 -2.64 -7.20 -4.85
N GLY A 202 -2.14 -6.80 -6.03
CA GLY A 202 -1.20 -7.61 -6.81
C GLY A 202 0.16 -7.86 -6.17
N PHE A 203 0.78 -6.87 -5.51
CA PHE A 203 2.09 -7.08 -4.87
C PHE A 203 2.00 -8.01 -3.65
N ARG A 204 0.92 -7.88 -2.87
CA ARG A 204 0.68 -8.72 -1.70
C ARG A 204 0.44 -10.17 -2.13
N ALA A 205 -0.41 -10.40 -3.13
CA ALA A 205 -0.63 -11.73 -3.74
C ALA A 205 0.68 -12.32 -4.29
N ALA A 206 1.48 -11.50 -4.98
CA ALA A 206 2.78 -11.90 -5.53
C ALA A 206 3.76 -12.43 -4.46
N VAL A 207 3.95 -11.68 -3.38
CA VAL A 207 4.85 -12.11 -2.30
C VAL A 207 4.28 -13.29 -1.53
N PHE A 208 2.96 -13.32 -1.28
CA PHE A 208 2.32 -14.49 -0.70
C PHE A 208 2.55 -15.73 -1.56
N GLY A 209 2.46 -15.65 -2.89
CA GLY A 209 2.67 -16.80 -3.77
C GLY A 209 4.09 -17.34 -3.74
N MET A 210 5.10 -16.47 -3.81
CA MET A 210 6.49 -16.91 -3.67
C MET A 210 6.75 -17.54 -2.30
N ASN A 211 6.22 -16.95 -1.23
CA ASN A 211 6.39 -17.47 0.12
C ASN A 211 5.66 -18.81 0.33
N ASP A 212 4.45 -18.94 -0.20
CA ASP A 212 3.66 -20.17 -0.11
C ASP A 212 4.37 -21.30 -0.87
N GLY A 213 4.84 -21.06 -2.10
CA GLY A 213 5.65 -22.01 -2.85
C GLY A 213 6.95 -22.41 -2.14
N LEU A 214 7.64 -21.45 -1.51
CA LEU A 214 8.84 -21.72 -0.71
C LEU A 214 8.57 -22.63 0.48
N VAL A 215 7.54 -22.31 1.27
CA VAL A 215 7.25 -23.01 2.53
C VAL A 215 6.59 -24.37 2.27
N SER A 216 5.52 -24.40 1.46
CA SER A 216 4.79 -25.64 1.16
C SER A 216 5.68 -26.70 0.50
N ASN A 217 6.48 -26.32 -0.51
CA ASN A 217 7.30 -27.30 -1.23
C ASN A 217 8.56 -27.70 -0.45
N LEU A 218 9.12 -26.81 0.38
CA LEU A 218 10.18 -27.20 1.33
C LEU A 218 9.64 -28.24 2.32
N ALA A 219 8.48 -27.97 2.92
CA ALA A 219 7.86 -28.85 3.88
C ALA A 219 7.54 -30.23 3.27
N LEU A 220 7.01 -30.27 2.04
CA LEU A 220 6.75 -31.51 1.30
C LEU A 220 8.04 -32.31 1.03
N VAL A 221 9.07 -31.66 0.47
CA VAL A 221 10.33 -32.30 0.10
C VAL A 221 11.08 -32.83 1.33
N LEU A 222 11.10 -32.07 2.44
CA LEU A 222 11.71 -32.52 3.69
C LEU A 222 10.92 -33.65 4.35
N GLY A 223 9.58 -33.57 4.37
CA GLY A 223 8.74 -34.63 4.92
C GLY A 223 8.92 -35.96 4.19
N ILE A 224 8.83 -35.95 2.86
CA ILE A 224 9.08 -37.16 2.06
C ILE A 224 10.54 -37.60 2.16
N GLY A 225 11.51 -36.69 2.11
CA GLY A 225 12.93 -37.02 2.29
C GLY A 225 13.25 -37.68 3.64
N ALA A 226 12.53 -37.32 4.71
CA ALA A 226 12.70 -37.92 6.04
C ALA A 226 12.26 -39.38 6.13
N THR A 227 11.39 -39.85 5.22
CA THR A 227 10.97 -41.26 5.17
C THR A 227 12.06 -42.21 4.69
N GLY A 228 13.18 -41.70 4.16
CA GLY A 228 14.29 -42.52 3.63
C GLY A 228 14.10 -43.04 2.21
N VAL A 229 13.05 -42.59 1.49
CA VAL A 229 12.82 -42.97 0.08
C VAL A 229 13.95 -42.51 -0.86
N ALA A 230 14.04 -43.16 -2.02
CA ALA A 230 15.05 -42.85 -3.02
C ALA A 230 14.99 -41.37 -3.47
N PRO A 231 16.13 -40.72 -3.77
CA PRO A 231 16.18 -39.30 -4.14
C PRO A 231 15.31 -38.94 -5.36
N GLY A 232 15.17 -39.86 -6.31
CA GLY A 232 14.28 -39.70 -7.47
C GLY A 232 12.81 -39.57 -7.08
N VAL A 233 12.35 -40.27 -6.04
CA VAL A 233 10.99 -40.14 -5.51
C VAL A 233 10.81 -38.74 -4.90
N VAL A 234 11.76 -38.29 -4.07
CA VAL A 234 11.75 -36.93 -3.50
C VAL A 234 11.68 -35.85 -4.60
N LEU A 235 12.48 -36.00 -5.67
CA LEU A 235 12.49 -35.09 -6.81
C LEU A 235 11.14 -35.05 -7.53
N VAL A 236 10.59 -36.20 -7.89
CA VAL A 236 9.29 -36.29 -8.58
C VAL A 236 8.17 -35.74 -7.69
N THR A 237 8.18 -36.02 -6.39
CA THR A 237 7.19 -35.46 -5.46
C THR A 237 7.30 -33.95 -5.33
N GLY A 238 8.51 -33.39 -5.22
CA GLY A 238 8.72 -31.94 -5.19
C GLY A 238 8.33 -31.23 -6.50
N LEU A 239 8.54 -31.86 -7.67
CA LEU A 239 8.08 -31.32 -8.95
C LEU A 239 6.56 -31.42 -9.11
N ALA A 240 5.95 -32.51 -8.63
CA ALA A 240 4.49 -32.68 -8.64
C ALA A 240 3.80 -31.68 -7.70
N GLY A 241 4.30 -31.52 -6.47
CA GLY A 241 3.84 -30.53 -5.51
C GLY A 241 3.98 -29.09 -6.02
N LEU A 242 5.10 -28.76 -6.67
CA LEU A 242 5.30 -27.49 -7.36
C LEU A 242 4.20 -27.24 -8.40
N LEU A 243 3.99 -28.18 -9.31
CA LEU A 243 3.03 -27.98 -10.41
C LEU A 243 1.58 -27.93 -9.89
N ALA A 244 1.21 -28.84 -8.98
CA ALA A 244 -0.12 -28.87 -8.39
C ALA A 244 -0.41 -27.59 -7.59
N GLY A 245 0.53 -27.15 -6.75
CA GLY A 245 0.42 -25.92 -5.99
C GLY A 245 0.36 -24.68 -6.88
N ALA A 246 1.21 -24.58 -7.90
CA ALA A 246 1.20 -23.44 -8.83
C ALA A 246 -0.11 -23.33 -9.62
N LEU A 247 -0.64 -24.46 -10.12
CA LEU A 247 -1.93 -24.50 -10.81
C LEU A 247 -3.09 -24.12 -9.87
N SER A 248 -3.11 -24.69 -8.66
CA SER A 248 -4.12 -24.38 -7.64
C SER A 248 -4.10 -22.89 -7.28
N MET A 249 -2.92 -22.32 -7.04
CA MET A 249 -2.78 -20.90 -6.72
C MET A 249 -3.19 -19.99 -7.88
N GLY A 250 -2.78 -20.31 -9.11
CA GLY A 250 -3.18 -19.55 -10.30
C GLY A 250 -4.70 -19.58 -10.53
N ALA A 251 -5.33 -20.76 -10.37
CA ALA A 251 -6.78 -20.90 -10.49
C ALA A 251 -7.53 -20.15 -9.37
N GLY A 252 -7.06 -20.25 -8.13
CA GLY A 252 -7.63 -19.52 -6.99
C GLY A 252 -7.58 -18.01 -7.18
N GLU A 253 -6.46 -17.47 -7.67
CA GLU A 253 -6.33 -16.03 -7.93
C GLU A 253 -7.23 -15.59 -9.11
N TYR A 254 -7.34 -16.40 -10.18
CA TYR A 254 -8.28 -16.13 -11.27
C TYR A 254 -9.71 -16.00 -10.76
N VAL A 255 -10.18 -16.98 -9.98
CA VAL A 255 -11.54 -17.01 -9.42
C VAL A 255 -11.74 -15.82 -8.48
N SER A 256 -10.80 -15.55 -7.57
CA SER A 256 -10.85 -14.40 -6.66
C SER A 256 -11.02 -13.07 -7.39
N VAL A 257 -10.16 -12.76 -8.37
CA VAL A 257 -10.23 -11.50 -9.12
C VAL A 257 -11.47 -11.44 -10.02
N ARG A 258 -11.87 -12.57 -10.62
CA ARG A 258 -13.11 -12.65 -11.41
C ARG A 258 -14.34 -12.36 -10.55
N SER A 259 -14.46 -12.99 -9.38
CA SER A 259 -15.60 -12.76 -8.48
C SER A 259 -15.62 -11.33 -7.92
N GLN A 260 -14.47 -10.72 -7.62
CA GLN A 260 -14.42 -9.30 -7.25
C GLN A 260 -14.95 -8.39 -8.37
N ARG A 261 -14.60 -8.67 -9.64
CA ARG A 261 -15.15 -7.95 -10.79
C ARG A 261 -16.67 -8.15 -10.92
N GLU A 262 -17.14 -9.38 -10.82
CA GLU A 262 -18.57 -9.70 -10.92
C GLU A 262 -19.39 -9.05 -9.79
N LEU A 263 -18.83 -8.96 -8.56
CA LEU A 263 -19.46 -8.24 -7.45
C LEU A 263 -19.55 -6.73 -7.71
N LEU A 264 -18.52 -6.11 -8.30
CA LEU A 264 -18.58 -4.70 -8.72
C LEU A 264 -19.54 -4.49 -9.88
N GLU A 265 -19.57 -5.38 -10.87
CA GLU A 265 -20.54 -5.35 -11.98
C GLU A 265 -21.97 -5.38 -11.43
N ALA A 266 -22.25 -6.28 -10.47
CA ALA A 266 -23.56 -6.37 -9.81
C ALA A 266 -23.90 -5.16 -8.93
N SER A 267 -22.91 -4.48 -8.35
CA SER A 267 -23.10 -3.28 -7.52
C SER A 267 -23.15 -1.98 -8.34
N THR A 268 -22.87 -2.05 -9.65
CA THR A 268 -22.86 -0.89 -10.54
C THR A 268 -24.30 -0.49 -10.85
N PRO A 269 -24.68 0.80 -10.68
CA PRO A 269 -26.01 1.27 -11.07
C PRO A 269 -26.27 1.03 -12.56
N ASP A 270 -27.50 0.61 -12.89
CA ASP A 270 -27.91 0.40 -14.28
C ASP A 270 -27.51 1.63 -15.13
N PRO A 271 -26.70 1.46 -16.20
CA PRO A 271 -26.29 2.56 -17.06
C PRO A 271 -27.48 3.29 -17.70
N LEU A 272 -28.65 2.64 -17.82
CA LEU A 272 -29.90 3.25 -18.29
C LEU A 272 -30.70 3.96 -17.18
N ALA A 273 -30.41 3.72 -15.89
CA ALA A 273 -31.11 4.44 -14.81
C ALA A 273 -30.94 5.98 -14.91
N ARG A 274 -29.81 6.45 -15.47
CA ARG A 274 -29.58 7.88 -15.71
C ARG A 274 -30.38 8.44 -16.88
N THR A 275 -30.68 7.64 -17.91
CA THR A 275 -31.55 8.11 -19.02
C THR A 275 -32.99 8.34 -18.57
N MET A 276 -33.38 7.77 -17.42
CA MET A 276 -34.67 8.02 -16.80
C MET A 276 -34.74 9.33 -16.00
N TYR A 277 -33.62 10.01 -15.70
CA TYR A 277 -33.62 11.24 -14.89
C TYR A 277 -34.60 12.35 -15.36
N PRO A 278 -34.83 12.58 -16.68
CA PRO A 278 -35.83 13.54 -17.13
C PRO A 278 -37.29 13.13 -16.87
N HIS A 279 -37.53 11.85 -16.55
CA HIS A 279 -38.85 11.28 -16.27
C HIS A 279 -39.09 11.03 -14.77
N LEU A 280 -38.08 11.26 -13.92
CA LEU A 280 -38.20 11.09 -12.48
C LEU A 280 -38.93 12.29 -11.88
N ASP A 281 -39.92 12.01 -11.04
CA ASP A 281 -40.56 13.04 -10.23
C ASP A 281 -39.67 13.35 -9.01
N ILE A 282 -39.28 14.62 -8.87
CA ILE A 282 -38.46 15.10 -7.76
C ILE A 282 -39.28 15.14 -6.46
N ASP A 283 -40.58 15.44 -6.57
CA ASP A 283 -41.49 15.59 -5.44
C ASP A 283 -41.82 14.21 -4.82
N ASP A 284 -41.85 13.14 -5.62
CA ASP A 284 -42.00 11.75 -5.14
C ASP A 284 -40.68 11.12 -4.62
N ASN A 285 -39.57 11.88 -4.61
CA ASN A 285 -38.28 11.50 -4.01
C ASN A 285 -37.66 10.19 -4.55
N GLU A 286 -38.03 9.70 -5.74
CA GLU A 286 -37.59 8.40 -6.25
C GLU A 286 -36.05 8.30 -6.36
N LEU A 287 -35.40 9.36 -6.85
CA LEU A 287 -33.94 9.41 -6.91
C LEU A 287 -33.30 9.58 -5.52
N ALA A 288 -33.96 10.28 -4.59
CA ALA A 288 -33.48 10.40 -3.22
C ALA A 288 -33.53 9.04 -2.48
N LEU A 289 -34.48 8.15 -2.80
CA LEU A 289 -34.50 6.78 -2.27
C LEU A 289 -33.24 5.99 -2.67
N VAL A 290 -32.74 6.16 -3.90
CA VAL A 290 -31.47 5.54 -4.34
C VAL A 290 -30.28 6.00 -3.50
N TYR A 291 -30.19 7.31 -3.19
CA TYR A 291 -29.12 7.85 -2.36
C TYR A 291 -29.25 7.44 -0.88
N ARG A 292 -30.47 7.35 -0.35
CA ARG A 292 -30.74 6.80 0.99
C ARG A 292 -30.36 5.33 1.09
N ALA A 293 -30.67 4.52 0.07
CA ALA A 293 -30.25 3.13 0.00
C ALA A 293 -28.72 2.96 -0.05
N ARG A 294 -27.97 4.00 -0.44
CA ARG A 294 -26.49 4.05 -0.38
C ARG A 294 -25.93 4.58 0.95
N GLY A 295 -26.79 4.90 1.92
CA GLY A 295 -26.40 5.32 3.26
C GLY A 295 -26.37 6.83 3.50
N GLU A 296 -26.81 7.66 2.54
CA GLU A 296 -26.89 9.12 2.75
C GLU A 296 -28.04 9.47 3.71
N SER A 297 -27.86 10.54 4.51
CA SER A 297 -28.93 11.06 5.35
C SER A 297 -30.13 11.50 4.49
N PRO A 298 -31.37 11.51 5.01
CA PRO A 298 -32.53 11.90 4.21
C PRO A 298 -32.40 13.31 3.60
N GLN A 299 -31.73 14.23 4.29
CA GLN A 299 -31.52 15.60 3.84
C GLN A 299 -30.44 15.68 2.76
N ASP A 300 -29.30 15.01 2.94
CA ASP A 300 -28.21 14.99 1.96
C ASP A 300 -28.65 14.29 0.66
N ALA A 301 -29.36 13.17 0.78
CA ALA A 301 -29.89 12.41 -0.34
C ALA A 301 -30.81 13.23 -1.25
N ARG A 302 -31.65 14.10 -0.66
CA ARG A 302 -32.55 15.00 -1.39
C ARG A 302 -31.76 16.09 -2.14
N ILE A 303 -30.80 16.73 -1.46
CA ILE A 303 -29.92 17.73 -2.06
C ILE A 303 -29.09 17.12 -3.19
N HIS A 304 -28.61 15.88 -3.04
CA HIS A 304 -27.87 15.15 -4.05
C HIS A 304 -28.76 14.82 -5.26
N ALA A 305 -29.98 14.33 -5.04
CA ALA A 305 -30.95 14.06 -6.10
C ALA A 305 -31.27 15.30 -6.95
N GLU A 306 -31.62 16.42 -6.31
CA GLU A 306 -31.89 17.70 -7.00
C GLU A 306 -30.69 18.18 -7.82
N ARG A 307 -29.48 18.08 -7.27
CA ARG A 307 -28.23 18.45 -7.95
C ARG A 307 -27.97 17.55 -9.16
N SER A 308 -28.19 16.24 -9.03
CA SER A 308 -27.95 15.25 -10.08
C SER A 308 -28.88 15.43 -11.27
N ILE A 309 -30.17 15.71 -11.04
CA ILE A 309 -31.14 16.00 -12.12
C ILE A 309 -30.82 17.33 -12.78
N ARG A 310 -30.55 18.39 -11.99
CA ARG A 310 -30.21 19.72 -12.53
C ARG A 310 -28.95 19.71 -13.41
N ASN A 311 -27.98 18.87 -13.06
CA ASN A 311 -26.72 18.74 -13.79
C ASN A 311 -26.76 17.65 -14.87
N TYR A 312 -27.91 16.98 -15.08
CA TYR A 312 -28.04 15.96 -16.10
C TYR A 312 -27.79 16.55 -17.50
N ARG A 313 -26.87 15.95 -18.24
CA ARG A 313 -26.49 16.32 -19.60
C ARG A 313 -26.57 15.04 -20.45
N PRO A 314 -27.53 14.91 -21.38
CA PRO A 314 -27.73 13.66 -22.12
C PRO A 314 -26.54 13.28 -23.00
N ASP A 315 -25.78 14.25 -23.51
CA ASP A 315 -24.61 14.04 -24.37
C ASP A 315 -23.28 14.05 -23.61
N ALA A 316 -23.29 14.24 -22.28
CA ALA A 316 -22.04 14.22 -21.52
C ALA A 316 -21.56 12.78 -21.35
N VAL A 317 -20.51 12.42 -22.09
CA VAL A 317 -19.68 11.24 -21.80
C VAL A 317 -19.02 11.47 -20.44
N GLN A 318 -19.69 11.05 -19.36
CA GLN A 318 -19.02 10.98 -18.07
C GLN A 318 -18.02 9.83 -18.10
N PRO A 319 -16.78 10.03 -17.62
CA PRO A 319 -15.86 8.93 -17.41
C PRO A 319 -16.57 7.93 -16.49
N ARG A 320 -16.69 6.70 -16.97
CA ARG A 320 -17.24 5.59 -16.18
C ARG A 320 -16.31 5.48 -14.95
N HIS A 321 -16.77 5.88 -13.76
CA HIS A 321 -15.97 5.80 -12.53
C HIS A 321 -15.36 4.38 -12.31
N LEU A 322 -16.01 3.37 -12.90
CA LEU A 322 -15.59 1.98 -12.96
C LEU A 322 -14.24 1.75 -13.64
N THR A 323 -13.79 2.55 -14.62
CA THR A 323 -12.48 2.31 -15.24
C THR A 323 -11.36 2.39 -14.21
N GLY A 324 -11.46 3.27 -13.21
CA GLY A 324 -10.50 3.33 -12.09
C GLY A 324 -10.55 2.10 -11.18
N GLU A 325 -11.75 1.66 -10.78
CA GLU A 325 -11.91 0.48 -9.89
C GLU A 325 -11.51 -0.84 -10.57
N TYR A 326 -11.82 -1.01 -11.86
CA TYR A 326 -11.36 -2.18 -12.63
C TYR A 326 -9.85 -2.17 -12.92
N GLU A 327 -9.23 -1.00 -13.03
CA GLU A 327 -7.77 -0.84 -13.12
C GLU A 327 -7.09 -1.22 -11.79
N GLU A 328 -7.68 -0.85 -10.65
CA GLU A 328 -7.18 -1.21 -9.31
C GLU A 328 -7.28 -2.73 -9.02
N ILE A 329 -8.34 -3.40 -9.46
CA ILE A 329 -8.47 -4.87 -9.30
C ILE A 329 -7.57 -5.64 -10.27
N GLY A 330 -7.24 -5.05 -11.41
CA GLY A 330 -6.41 -5.68 -12.43
C GLY A 330 -7.11 -6.86 -13.13
N SER A 331 -6.38 -7.51 -14.05
CA SER A 331 -6.90 -8.58 -14.90
C SER A 331 -6.82 -9.96 -14.21
N PRO A 332 -7.91 -10.77 -14.21
CA PRO A 332 -7.89 -12.14 -13.67
C PRO A 332 -6.80 -13.01 -14.29
N TRP A 333 -6.58 -12.91 -15.59
CA TRP A 333 -5.51 -13.65 -16.29
C TRP A 333 -4.11 -13.21 -15.85
N THR A 334 -3.89 -11.90 -15.72
CA THR A 334 -2.59 -11.38 -15.26
C THR A 334 -2.31 -11.82 -13.83
N ALA A 335 -3.31 -11.74 -12.95
CA ALA A 335 -3.20 -12.20 -11.57
C ALA A 335 -2.90 -13.71 -11.52
N ALA A 336 -3.66 -14.54 -12.23
CA ALA A 336 -3.47 -15.98 -12.31
C ALA A 336 -2.06 -16.39 -12.76
N PHE A 337 -1.58 -15.86 -13.89
CA PHE A 337 -0.25 -16.21 -14.40
C PHE A 337 0.88 -15.68 -13.51
N SER A 338 0.70 -14.51 -12.88
CA SER A 338 1.68 -13.98 -11.93
C SER A 338 1.77 -14.83 -10.66
N SER A 339 0.64 -15.22 -10.07
CA SER A 339 0.59 -16.11 -8.90
C SER A 339 1.17 -17.48 -9.22
N PHE A 340 0.80 -18.09 -10.36
CA PHE A 340 1.39 -19.34 -10.85
C PHE A 340 2.92 -19.25 -10.92
N GLY A 341 3.45 -18.22 -11.58
CA GLY A 341 4.90 -18.08 -11.80
C GLY A 341 5.68 -17.79 -10.52
N LEU A 342 5.10 -17.00 -9.61
CA LEU A 342 5.75 -16.67 -8.33
C LEU A 342 5.75 -17.84 -7.37
N PHE A 343 4.65 -18.60 -7.29
CA PHE A 343 4.61 -19.88 -6.58
C PHE A 343 5.64 -20.85 -7.14
N ALA A 344 5.63 -21.08 -8.46
CA ALA A 344 6.60 -21.98 -9.12
C ALA A 344 8.06 -21.56 -8.87
N ALA A 345 8.35 -20.25 -8.92
CA ALA A 345 9.69 -19.71 -8.65
C ALA A 345 10.14 -19.92 -7.21
N GLY A 346 9.22 -19.87 -6.23
CA GLY A 346 9.52 -20.23 -4.84
C GLY A 346 9.67 -21.74 -4.64
N ALA A 347 8.74 -22.53 -5.19
CA ALA A 347 8.67 -23.97 -5.04
C ALA A 347 9.81 -24.74 -5.74
N ILE A 348 10.46 -24.19 -6.77
CA ILE A 348 11.61 -24.86 -7.40
C ILE A 348 12.86 -24.87 -6.49
N ILE A 349 13.03 -23.85 -5.64
CA ILE A 349 14.22 -23.66 -4.81
C ILE A 349 14.55 -24.88 -3.91
N PRO A 350 13.61 -25.45 -3.13
CA PRO A 350 13.89 -26.63 -2.31
C PRO A 350 14.16 -27.91 -3.13
N VAL A 351 13.78 -27.94 -4.41
CA VAL A 351 13.99 -29.09 -5.31
C VAL A 351 15.38 -29.08 -5.94
N LEU A 352 16.03 -27.92 -6.07
CA LEU A 352 17.32 -27.77 -6.74
C LEU A 352 18.40 -28.77 -6.29
N PRO A 353 18.63 -29.05 -4.98
CA PRO A 353 19.64 -30.03 -4.57
C PRO A 353 19.38 -31.42 -5.16
N TYR A 354 18.13 -31.88 -5.14
CA TYR A 354 17.73 -33.19 -5.67
C TYR A 354 17.81 -33.23 -7.20
N LEU A 355 17.51 -32.12 -7.87
CA LEU A 355 17.68 -31.97 -9.32
C LEU A 355 19.16 -32.11 -9.75
N PHE A 356 20.10 -31.65 -8.92
CA PHE A 356 21.55 -31.85 -9.13
C PHE A 356 22.08 -33.18 -8.57
N GLY A 357 21.20 -34.14 -8.26
CA GLY A 357 21.58 -35.49 -7.83
C GLY A 357 22.05 -35.59 -6.38
N MET A 358 21.84 -34.57 -5.54
CA MET A 358 22.12 -34.67 -4.11
C MET A 358 21.09 -35.53 -3.39
N SER A 359 21.51 -36.17 -2.29
CA SER A 359 20.65 -37.01 -1.45
C SER A 359 20.96 -36.83 0.04
N GLY A 360 20.10 -37.40 0.89
CA GLY A 360 20.29 -37.47 2.34
C GLY A 360 20.38 -36.11 3.03
N LEU A 361 21.01 -36.09 4.21
CA LEU A 361 21.16 -34.87 5.02
C LEU A 361 21.82 -33.69 4.28
N PRO A 362 22.86 -33.86 3.43
CA PRO A 362 23.41 -32.76 2.64
C PRO A 362 22.38 -32.06 1.74
N ALA A 363 21.50 -32.82 1.08
CA ALA A 363 20.43 -32.25 0.25
C ALA A 363 19.41 -31.47 1.09
N VAL A 364 19.04 -32.02 2.26
CA VAL A 364 18.11 -31.38 3.22
C VAL A 364 18.67 -30.04 3.73
N PHE A 365 19.92 -30.01 4.21
CA PHE A 365 20.52 -28.77 4.69
C PHE A 365 20.70 -27.72 3.59
N LEU A 366 21.07 -28.13 2.37
CA LEU A 366 21.16 -27.18 1.25
C LEU A 366 19.79 -26.62 0.87
N ALA A 367 18.75 -27.47 0.79
CA ALA A 367 17.38 -27.02 0.50
C ALA A 367 16.87 -26.04 1.58
N ALA A 368 16.99 -26.40 2.86
CA ALA A 368 16.59 -25.55 3.98
C ALA A 368 17.37 -24.22 4.03
N GLY A 369 18.67 -24.25 3.73
CA GLY A 369 19.53 -23.06 3.64
C GLY A 369 19.15 -22.13 2.48
N LEU A 370 18.95 -22.67 1.27
CA LEU A 370 18.52 -21.88 0.11
C LEU A 370 17.14 -21.23 0.33
N VAL A 371 16.17 -22.01 0.81
CA VAL A 371 14.85 -21.47 1.18
C VAL A 371 14.97 -20.47 2.33
N GLY A 372 15.82 -20.72 3.32
CA GLY A 372 16.05 -19.81 4.43
C GLY A 372 16.57 -18.44 3.99
N VAL A 373 17.55 -18.39 3.08
CA VAL A 373 18.02 -17.14 2.46
C VAL A 373 16.87 -16.46 1.69
N ALA A 374 16.10 -17.21 0.91
CA ALA A 374 14.97 -16.66 0.15
C ALA A 374 13.87 -16.07 1.08
N LEU A 375 13.53 -16.73 2.19
CA LEU A 375 12.56 -16.26 3.18
C LEU A 375 13.06 -15.01 3.93
N LEU A 376 14.35 -14.94 4.25
CA LEU A 376 14.97 -13.73 4.83
C LEU A 376 14.89 -12.55 3.85
N VAL A 377 15.18 -12.78 2.56
CA VAL A 377 15.13 -11.74 1.53
C VAL A 377 13.70 -11.26 1.30
N THR A 378 12.76 -12.18 1.05
CA THR A 378 11.33 -11.84 0.80
C THR A 378 10.67 -11.19 2.02
N GLY A 379 10.86 -11.75 3.22
CA GLY A 379 10.35 -11.17 4.47
C GLY A 379 11.00 -9.83 4.82
N GLY A 380 12.29 -9.65 4.50
CA GLY A 380 12.98 -8.38 4.60
C GLY A 380 12.43 -7.32 3.63
N ILE A 381 12.16 -7.70 2.37
CA ILE A 381 11.48 -6.83 1.39
C ILE A 381 10.10 -6.43 1.96
N VAL A 382 9.27 -7.36 2.43
CA VAL A 382 7.97 -7.02 3.06
C VAL A 382 8.16 -6.10 4.27
N GLY A 383 9.17 -6.35 5.10
CA GLY A 383 9.62 -5.45 6.17
C GLY A 383 9.81 -4.02 5.68
N ILE A 384 10.68 -3.82 4.69
CA ILE A 384 10.95 -2.51 4.07
C ILE A 384 9.67 -1.90 3.50
N LEU A 385 8.78 -2.69 2.89
CA LEU A 385 7.60 -2.18 2.18
C LEU A 385 6.38 -1.87 3.05
N SER A 386 6.34 -2.40 4.27
CA SER A 386 5.31 -2.00 5.25
C SER A 386 5.89 -1.37 6.51
N GLY A 387 7.06 -0.72 6.40
CA GLY A 387 7.59 0.24 7.38
C GLY A 387 8.15 -0.40 8.63
N GLY A 388 8.18 -1.73 8.68
CA GLY A 388 8.71 -2.48 9.81
C GLY A 388 10.22 -2.67 9.71
N PRO A 389 10.87 -3.05 10.83
CA PRO A 389 12.27 -3.42 10.81
C PRO A 389 12.46 -4.69 9.96
N PRO A 390 13.28 -4.65 8.89
CA PRO A 390 13.32 -5.71 7.88
C PRO A 390 13.82 -7.04 8.43
N LEU A 391 14.84 -7.00 9.30
CA LEU A 391 15.41 -8.19 9.93
C LEU A 391 14.38 -8.94 10.76
N ARG A 392 13.55 -8.24 11.56
CA ARG A 392 12.51 -8.91 12.38
C ARG A 392 11.46 -9.61 11.51
N ARG A 393 11.06 -8.98 10.39
CA ARG A 393 10.08 -9.58 9.46
C ARG A 393 10.66 -10.78 8.72
N GLY A 394 11.91 -10.69 8.26
CA GLY A 394 12.64 -11.82 7.68
C GLY A 394 12.79 -12.99 8.66
N LEU A 395 13.22 -12.73 9.90
CA LEU A 395 13.36 -13.77 10.93
C LEU A 395 12.03 -14.43 11.29
N ARG A 396 10.94 -13.66 11.41
CA ARG A 396 9.59 -14.21 11.61
C ARG A 396 9.20 -15.17 10.50
N GLN A 397 9.43 -14.77 9.25
CA GLN A 397 9.08 -15.59 8.09
C GLN A 397 9.94 -16.84 7.99
N LEU A 398 11.24 -16.74 8.31
CA LEU A 398 12.15 -17.88 8.45
C LEU A 398 11.66 -18.86 9.52
N ALA A 399 11.28 -18.36 10.70
CA ALA A 399 10.79 -19.20 11.79
C ALA A 399 9.50 -19.94 11.42
N ILE A 400 8.55 -19.28 10.74
CA ILE A 400 7.32 -19.92 10.26
C ILE A 400 7.66 -21.00 9.21
N GLY A 401 8.50 -20.68 8.22
CA GLY A 401 8.85 -21.61 7.14
C GLY A 401 9.65 -22.83 7.60
N TRP A 402 10.65 -22.63 8.46
CA TRP A 402 11.40 -23.73 9.06
C TRP A 402 10.59 -24.50 10.11
N GLY A 403 9.69 -23.83 10.84
CA GLY A 403 8.75 -24.49 11.75
C GLY A 403 7.82 -25.48 11.01
N ALA A 404 7.19 -25.04 9.91
CA ALA A 404 6.37 -25.92 9.07
C ALA A 404 7.19 -27.09 8.51
N ALA A 405 8.40 -26.84 8.00
CA ALA A 405 9.28 -27.87 7.48
C ALA A 405 9.79 -28.84 8.56
N ALA A 406 10.00 -28.38 9.79
CA ALA A 406 10.39 -29.24 10.91
C ALA A 406 9.24 -30.17 11.30
N VAL A 407 8.00 -29.67 11.36
CA VAL A 407 6.81 -30.49 11.63
C VAL A 407 6.65 -31.59 10.57
N THR A 408 6.72 -31.25 9.27
CA THR A 408 6.59 -32.28 8.23
C THR A 408 7.77 -33.24 8.17
N TYR A 409 9.00 -32.80 8.46
CA TYR A 409 10.17 -33.68 8.60
C TYR A 409 9.98 -34.68 9.75
N LEU A 410 9.50 -34.24 10.92
CA LEU A 410 9.21 -35.12 12.05
C LEU A 410 8.09 -36.13 11.72
N LEU A 411 7.02 -35.69 11.04
CA LEU A 411 5.97 -36.59 10.54
C LEU A 411 6.54 -37.63 9.56
N GLY A 412 7.43 -37.22 8.65
CA GLY A 412 8.12 -38.11 7.73
C GLY A 412 9.02 -39.14 8.43
N LEU A 413 9.72 -38.75 9.51
CA LEU A 413 10.43 -39.71 10.36
C LEU A 413 9.46 -40.70 11.01
N ALA A 414 8.35 -40.22 11.60
CA ALA A 414 7.34 -41.08 12.22
C ALA A 414 6.75 -42.10 11.22
N PHE A 415 6.30 -41.65 10.04
CA PHE A 415 5.77 -42.57 9.02
C PHE A 415 6.84 -43.49 8.44
N GLY A 416 8.08 -43.00 8.29
CA GLY A 416 9.23 -43.80 7.89
C GLY A 416 9.49 -44.99 8.80
N THR A 417 9.19 -44.88 10.10
CA THR A 417 9.31 -46.00 11.05
C THR A 417 8.16 -47.02 11.02
N THR A 418 7.01 -46.68 10.41
CA THR A 418 5.81 -47.54 10.40
C THR A 418 5.51 -48.22 9.06
N VAL A 419 6.08 -47.72 7.95
CA VAL A 419 5.80 -48.20 6.58
C VAL A 419 6.91 -49.12 6.03
N THR A 420 8.09 -49.14 6.67
CA THR A 420 9.09 -50.23 6.53
C THR A 420 8.86 -51.33 7.54
#